data_AF-A0A966Y1G2-F1
#
_entry.id   AF-A0A966Y1G2-F1
#
_cell.length_a   1.000
_cell.length_b   1.000
_cell.length_c   1.000
_cell.angle_alpha   90.00
_cell.angle_beta   90.00
_cell.angle_gamma   90.00
#
_symmetry.space_group_name_H-M   'P 1'
#
loop_
_entity.id
_entity.type
_entity.pdbx_description
1 polymer ?
#
loop_
_entity_poly.entity_id
_entity_poly.type
_entity_poly.pdbx_seq_one_letter_code
_entity_poly.pdbx_strand_id
1 'polypeptide(L)'
;HGGDRIFASSGTYVEVKRPERLSFTWAHHADGDFAKPRGHETVVRIEFRAMGNKTEMALVHGAFTDGYAEHNRGWDGSFDKLEAFLRRAA
;
A
#
# COMPACT_ATOMS: atom_id res chain seq x y z
N HIS A 1 -3.86 -6.38 -28.37
CA HIS A 1 -2.87 -5.38 -27.90
C HIS A 1 -3.52 -4.54 -26.81
N GLY A 2 -3.27 -4.83 -25.53
CA GLY A 2 -3.72 -3.98 -24.42
C GLY A 2 -2.50 -3.23 -23.91
N GLY A 3 -2.46 -1.91 -24.08
CA GLY A 3 -1.33 -1.09 -23.64
C GLY A 3 -1.15 -1.16 -22.12
N ASP A 4 0.10 -1.00 -21.67
CA ASP A 4 0.43 -0.93 -20.25
C ASP A 4 -0.45 0.11 -19.56
N ARG A 5 -1.27 -0.33 -18.60
CA ARG A 5 -2.15 0.57 -17.86
C ARG A 5 -1.29 1.38 -16.90
N ILE A 6 -1.20 2.67 -17.14
CA ILE A 6 -0.48 3.61 -16.26
C ILE A 6 -1.37 3.87 -15.03
N PHE A 7 -0.76 3.82 -13.85
CA PHE A 7 -1.40 4.17 -12.59
C PHE A 7 -0.58 5.24 -11.89
N ALA A 8 -1.23 6.33 -11.50
CA ALA A 8 -0.66 7.35 -10.63
C ALA A 8 -1.46 7.41 -9.34
N SER A 9 -0.76 7.32 -8.21
CA SER A 9 -1.36 7.46 -6.88
C SER A 9 -0.43 8.29 -6.01
N SER A 10 -0.98 9.20 -5.22
CA SER A 10 -0.19 10.02 -4.31
C SER A 10 -0.82 10.05 -2.92
N GLY A 11 -0.06 10.54 -1.95
CA GLY A 11 -0.44 10.52 -0.55
C GLY A 11 0.58 11.22 0.33
N THR A 12 0.29 11.26 1.63
CA THR A 12 1.16 11.88 2.62
C THR A 12 1.33 10.94 3.80
N TYR A 13 2.55 10.86 4.35
CA TYR A 13 2.79 10.16 5.61
C TYR A 13 2.06 10.88 6.74
N VAL A 14 1.15 10.17 7.39
CA VAL A 14 0.37 10.65 8.53
C VAL A 14 1.09 10.31 9.84
N GLU A 15 1.69 9.12 9.92
CA GLU A 15 2.41 8.66 11.11
C GLU A 15 3.61 7.80 10.71
N VAL A 16 4.76 8.06 11.34
CA VAL A 16 5.96 7.21 11.27
C VAL A 16 6.43 6.94 12.70
N LYS A 17 5.91 5.89 13.32
CA LYS A 17 6.25 5.50 14.69
C LYS A 17 7.15 4.26 14.66
N ARG A 18 8.47 4.48 14.73
CA ARG A 18 9.44 3.37 14.68
C ARG A 18 9.47 2.58 16.01
N PRO A 19 9.58 1.24 15.98
CA PRO A 19 9.47 0.33 14.83
C PRO A 19 8.03 -0.16 14.56
N GLU A 20 7.03 0.35 15.28
CA GLU A 20 5.73 -0.30 15.48
C GLU A 20 4.68 0.01 14.40
N ARG A 21 4.73 1.19 13.76
CA ARG A 21 3.63 1.64 12.90
C ARG A 21 4.04 2.63 11.81
N LEU A 22 3.39 2.49 10.66
CA LEU A 22 3.43 3.42 9.54
C LEU A 22 2.01 3.68 9.05
N SER A 23 1.64 4.94 8.83
CA SER A 23 0.35 5.30 8.23
C SER A 23 0.52 6.40 7.18
N PHE A 24 -0.17 6.28 6.05
CA PHE A 24 -0.17 7.28 4.99
C PHE A 24 -1.50 7.33 4.25
N THR A 25 -1.84 8.49 3.69
CA THR A 25 -3.00 8.63 2.82
C THR A 25 -2.72 8.06 1.43
N TRP A 26 -3.76 7.74 0.68
CA TRP A 26 -3.68 7.24 -0.68
C TRP A 26 -4.87 7.74 -1.49
N ALA A 27 -4.62 8.26 -2.69
CA ALA A 27 -5.66 8.47 -3.69
C ALA A 27 -5.10 8.26 -5.09
N HIS A 28 -5.91 7.67 -5.97
CA HIS A 28 -5.59 7.57 -7.39
C HIS A 28 -5.82 8.91 -8.09
N HIS A 29 -4.97 9.23 -9.07
CA HIS A 29 -5.21 10.33 -9.98
C HIS A 29 -6.01 9.85 -11.19
N ALA A 30 -6.89 10.72 -11.69
CA ALA A 30 -7.63 10.46 -12.92
C ALA A 30 -6.67 10.21 -14.10
N ASP A 31 -7.05 9.28 -14.99
CA ASP A 31 -6.29 8.90 -16.20
C ASP A 31 -4.83 8.45 -15.96
N GLY A 32 -4.46 8.14 -14.70
CA GLY A 32 -3.11 7.69 -14.36
C GLY A 32 -2.04 8.80 -14.44
N ASP A 33 -2.42 10.07 -14.31
CA ASP A 33 -1.52 11.22 -14.44
C ASP A 33 -1.49 12.08 -13.15
N PHE A 34 -0.30 12.29 -12.58
CA PHE A 34 -0.11 13.08 -11.35
C PHE A 34 -0.56 14.54 -11.47
N ALA A 35 -0.64 15.10 -12.69
CA ALA A 35 -1.15 16.45 -12.92
C ALA A 35 -2.68 16.53 -12.87
N LYS A 36 -3.37 15.39 -12.89
CA LYS A 36 -4.85 15.32 -12.85
C LYS A 36 -5.37 15.29 -11.41
N PRO A 37 -6.66 15.63 -11.21
CA PRO A 37 -7.26 15.58 -9.89
C PRO A 37 -7.17 14.20 -9.23
N ARG A 38 -7.06 14.20 -7.90
CA ARG A 38 -7.16 13.01 -7.06
C ARG A 38 -8.63 12.60 -6.88
N GLY A 39 -8.87 11.30 -6.83
CA GLY A 39 -10.15 10.72 -6.44
C GLY A 39 -10.35 10.68 -4.92
N HIS A 40 -11.20 9.75 -4.48
CA HIS A 40 -11.45 9.50 -3.06
C HIS A 40 -10.16 9.14 -2.32
N GLU A 41 -9.96 9.76 -1.16
CA GLU A 41 -8.78 9.53 -0.33
C GLU A 41 -9.05 8.46 0.72
N THR A 42 -8.16 7.48 0.77
CA THR A 42 -8.14 6.39 1.74
C THR A 42 -6.88 6.49 2.61
N VAL A 43 -6.79 5.66 3.65
CA VAL A 43 -5.62 5.55 4.50
C VAL A 43 -5.11 4.11 4.49
N VAL A 44 -3.80 3.97 4.28
CA VAL A 44 -3.07 2.73 4.51
C VAL A 44 -2.43 2.82 5.90
N ARG A 45 -2.67 1.82 6.73
CA ARG A 45 -2.03 1.64 8.03
C ARG A 45 -1.34 0.28 8.06
N ILE A 46 -0.07 0.29 8.45
CA ILE A 46 0.75 -0.90 8.62
C ILE A 46 1.21 -0.95 10.07
N GLU A 47 0.97 -2.07 10.73
CA GLU A 47 1.40 -2.33 12.10
C GLU A 47 2.39 -3.50 12.12
N PHE A 48 3.41 -3.37 12.96
CA PHE A 48 4.45 -4.38 13.15
C PHE A 48 4.47 -4.84 14.59
N ARG A 49 4.42 -6.15 14.80
CA ARG A 49 4.51 -6.78 16.12
C ARG A 49 5.66 -7.76 16.15
N ALA A 50 6.51 -7.66 17.15
CA ALA A 50 7.58 -8.63 17.35
C ALA A 50 6.98 -9.99 17.73
N MET A 51 7.42 -11.04 17.05
CA MET A 51 7.02 -12.43 17.26
C MET A 51 8.28 -13.30 17.36
N GLY A 52 8.98 -13.18 18.49
CA GLY A 52 10.29 -13.82 18.68
C GLY A 52 11.33 -13.25 17.72
N ASN A 53 11.92 -14.11 16.88
CA ASN A 53 12.84 -13.70 15.82
C ASN A 53 12.14 -13.34 14.49
N LYS A 54 10.80 -13.22 14.51
CA LYS A 54 9.98 -12.84 13.36
C LYS A 54 9.20 -11.56 13.65
N THR A 55 8.59 -11.01 12.62
CA THR A 55 7.67 -9.87 12.72
C THR A 55 6.32 -10.28 12.14
N GLU A 56 5.25 -10.14 12.92
CA GLU A 56 3.89 -10.12 12.38
C GLU A 56 3.61 -8.72 11.83
N MET A 57 3.12 -8.65 10.60
CA MET A 57 2.75 -7.40 9.95
C MET A 57 1.27 -7.45 9.57
N ALA A 58 0.52 -6.42 9.96
CA ALA A 58 -0.87 -6.24 9.57
C ALA A 58 -1.02 -4.96 8.74
N LEU A 59 -1.62 -5.06 7.56
CA LEU A 59 -1.96 -3.92 6.71
C LEU A 59 -3.48 -3.79 6.62
N VAL A 60 -3.98 -2.57 6.86
CA VAL A 60 -5.37 -2.19 6.61
C VAL A 60 -5.36 -1.00 5.66
N HIS A 61 -6.15 -1.08 4.59
CA HIS A 61 -6.34 0.00 3.63
C HIS A 61 -7.83 0.34 3.56
N GLY A 62 -8.20 1.61 3.75
CA GLY A 62 -9.59 2.07 3.65
C GLY A 62 -9.84 3.40 4.36
N ALA A 63 -11.09 3.82 4.55
CA ALA A 63 -12.31 3.17 4.08
C ALA A 63 -12.54 3.43 2.57
N PHE A 64 -12.87 2.37 1.84
CA PHE A 64 -13.18 2.45 0.42
C PHE A 64 -14.64 2.85 0.18
N THR A 65 -14.89 3.54 -0.93
CA THR A 65 -16.23 3.69 -1.51
C THR A 65 -16.58 2.51 -2.43
N ASP A 66 -15.58 1.97 -3.12
CA ASP A 66 -15.64 0.86 -4.07
C ASP A 66 -14.22 0.27 -4.32
N GLY A 67 -14.08 -0.73 -5.20
CA GLY A 67 -12.76 -1.18 -5.68
C GLY A 67 -11.86 -1.97 -4.70
N TYR A 68 -12.33 -2.28 -3.47
CA TYR A 68 -11.51 -2.92 -2.42
C TYR A 68 -10.81 -4.22 -2.85
N ALA A 69 -11.43 -5.04 -3.71
CA ALA A 69 -10.87 -6.32 -4.13
C ALA A 69 -9.61 -6.18 -5.00
N GLU A 70 -9.51 -5.12 -5.80
CA GLU A 70 -8.34 -4.84 -6.63
C GLU A 70 -7.14 -4.42 -5.76
N HIS A 71 -7.41 -3.66 -4.68
CA HIS A 71 -6.38 -3.30 -3.71
C HIS A 71 -5.82 -4.50 -2.97
N ASN A 72 -6.67 -5.49 -2.60
CA ASN A 72 -6.18 -6.73 -1.98
C ASN A 72 -5.20 -7.45 -2.90
N ARG A 73 -5.55 -7.66 -4.17
CA ARG A 73 -4.64 -8.31 -5.14
C ARG A 73 -3.33 -7.53 -5.31
N GLY A 74 -3.40 -6.21 -5.34
CA GLY A 74 -2.20 -5.35 -5.43
C GLY A 74 -1.28 -5.46 -4.22
N TRP A 75 -1.85 -5.52 -3.01
CA TRP A 75 -1.10 -5.70 -1.78
C TRP A 75 -0.51 -7.11 -1.65
N ASP A 76 -1.29 -8.16 -1.98
CA ASP A 76 -0.81 -9.55 -1.96
C ASP A 76 0.44 -9.70 -2.83
N GLY A 77 0.38 -9.25 -4.09
CA GLY A 77 1.54 -9.29 -4.99
C GLY A 77 2.71 -8.41 -4.55
N SER A 78 2.47 -7.37 -3.73
CA SER A 78 3.54 -6.57 -3.12
C SER A 78 4.19 -7.31 -1.95
N PHE A 79 3.41 -8.07 -1.18
CA PHE A 79 3.93 -8.90 -0.08
C PHE A 79 4.69 -10.12 -0.58
N ASP A 80 4.28 -10.75 -1.69
CA ASP A 80 5.06 -11.80 -2.34
C ASP A 80 6.47 -11.31 -2.71
N LYS A 81 6.57 -10.08 -3.24
CA LYS A 81 7.85 -9.46 -3.57
C LYS A 81 8.67 -9.10 -2.33
N LEU A 82 8.01 -8.61 -1.27
CA LEU A 82 8.66 -8.32 0.00
C LEU A 82 9.25 -9.60 0.62
N GLU A 83 8.50 -10.71 0.60
CA GLU A 83 8.98 -12.01 1.06
C GLU A 83 10.23 -12.45 0.27
N ALA A 84 10.15 -12.41 -1.07
CA ALA A 84 11.28 -12.75 -1.93
C ALA A 84 12.51 -11.86 -1.65
N PHE A 85 12.30 -10.56 -1.40
CA PHE A 85 13.37 -9.64 -1.04
C PHE A 85 14.01 -10.02 0.31
N LEU A 86 13.22 -10.26 1.34
CA LEU A 86 13.71 -10.63 2.68
C LEU A 86 14.48 -11.95 2.67
N ARG A 87 14.01 -12.94 1.90
CA ARG A 87 14.72 -14.23 1.72
C ARG A 87 16.08 -14.09 1.03
N ARG A 88 16.27 -13.07 0.18
CA ARG A 88 17.55 -12.78 -0.47
C ARG A 88 18.50 -11.96 0.41
N ALA A 89 17.96 -11.21 1.36
CA ALA A 89 18.73 -10.35 2.25
C ALA A 89 19.21 -11.06 3.53
N ALA A 90 18.61 -12.21 3.84
CA ALA A 90 19.03 -13.14 4.89
C ALA A 90 20.19 -14.03 4.42
#